data_AF-A0A060Y2P2-F1
#
_entry.id   AF-A0A060Y2P2-F1
#
_cell.length_a   1.000
_cell.length_b   1.000
_cell.length_c   1.000
_cell.angle_alpha   90.00
_cell.angle_beta   90.00
_cell.angle_gamma   90.00
#
_symmetry.space_group_name_H-M   'P 1'
#
loop_
_entity.id
_entity.type
_entity.pdbx_description
1 polymer ?
#
loop_
_entity_poly.entity_id
_entity_poly.type
_entity_poly.pdbx_seq_one_letter_code
_entity_poly.pdbx_strand_id
1 'polypeptide(L)'
;MAANMYRVGDYVYFENSSSNPLLIRRIEELNKTANGNVEAKVVCFYRRRDISSTLIALADKHAREMEEEMENPELNPVDLPEKQKHQLRHRELFLSRQLESLPATHIRGKCCVTLLNETEALKSYLDREVGGSPLKHCPSLSH
;
A
#
# COMPACT_ATOMS: atom_id res chain seq x y z
N MET A 1 1.03 4.29 32.22
CA MET A 1 2.11 4.28 31.22
C MET A 1 1.47 4.26 29.84
N ALA A 2 1.62 5.32 29.05
CA ALA A 2 1.11 5.32 27.68
C ALA A 2 1.93 4.30 26.88
N ALA A 3 1.27 3.22 26.45
CA ALA A 3 1.88 2.19 25.62
C ALA A 3 2.42 2.81 24.33
N ASN A 4 3.58 2.34 23.86
CA ASN A 4 4.07 2.66 22.52
C ASN A 4 3.02 2.25 21.48
N MET A 5 2.23 3.23 21.03
CA MET A 5 1.04 3.05 20.21
C MET A 5 1.39 2.53 18.81
N TYR A 6 2.61 2.81 18.33
CA TYR A 6 3.11 2.43 17.01
C TYR A 6 4.49 1.78 17.11
N ARG A 7 4.80 0.86 16.20
CA ARG A 7 6.05 0.10 16.13
C ARG A 7 6.58 0.06 14.70
N VAL A 8 7.88 -0.19 14.57
CA VAL A 8 8.50 -0.50 13.27
C VAL A 8 7.78 -1.69 12.64
N GLY A 9 7.50 -1.59 11.34
CA GLY A 9 6.73 -2.56 10.57
C GLY A 9 5.23 -2.28 10.53
N ASP A 10 4.69 -1.41 11.39
CA ASP A 10 3.27 -1.04 11.35
C ASP A 10 2.96 -0.24 10.07
N TYR A 11 1.82 -0.57 9.47
CA TYR A 11 1.20 0.27 8.45
C TYR A 11 0.27 1.26 9.12
N VAL A 12 0.35 2.52 8.70
CA VAL A 12 -0.32 3.64 9.36
C VAL A 12 -0.93 4.61 8.37
N TYR A 13 -2.01 5.24 8.80
CA TYR A 13 -2.60 6.39 8.14
C TYR A 13 -1.92 7.68 8.58
N PHE A 14 -1.37 8.40 7.62
CA PHE A 14 -0.77 9.72 7.79
C PHE A 14 -1.70 10.82 7.29
N GLU A 15 -1.78 11.89 8.06
CA GLU A 15 -2.41 13.14 7.64
C GLU A 15 -1.33 14.08 7.08
N ASN A 16 -1.50 14.55 5.84
CA ASN A 16 -0.65 15.59 5.24
C ASN A 16 -1.31 16.97 5.29
N SER A 17 -2.63 17.01 5.03
CA SER A 17 -3.46 18.19 5.14
C SER A 17 -4.90 17.74 5.38
N SER A 18 -5.67 18.49 6.18
CA SER A 18 -7.04 18.12 6.55
C SER A 18 -8.01 18.00 5.37
N SER A 19 -7.66 18.58 4.22
CA SER A 19 -8.46 18.51 3.00
C SER A 19 -8.14 17.30 2.10
N ASN A 20 -7.05 16.58 2.39
CA ASN A 20 -6.60 15.45 1.59
C ASN A 20 -6.94 14.11 2.27
N PRO A 21 -7.23 13.05 1.49
CA PRO A 21 -7.42 11.72 2.05
C PRO A 21 -6.15 11.25 2.78
N LEU A 22 -6.34 10.44 3.83
CA LEU A 22 -5.23 9.88 4.60
C LEU A 22 -4.30 9.05 3.71
N LEU A 23 -3.00 9.29 3.85
CA LEU A 23 -1.94 8.60 3.13
C LEU A 23 -1.59 7.30 3.87
N ILE A 24 -1.18 6.27 3.14
CA ILE A 24 -0.78 5.00 3.74
C ILE A 24 0.74 4.92 3.72
N ARG A 25 1.34 4.63 4.86
CA ARG A 25 2.79 4.54 5.02
C ARG A 25 3.17 3.37 5.91
N ARG A 26 4.37 2.81 5.75
CA ARG A 26 4.94 1.79 6.65
C ARG A 26 6.08 2.40 7.44
N ILE A 27 6.10 2.17 8.74
CA ILE A 27 7.15 2.65 9.63
C ILE A 27 8.39 1.76 9.48
N GLU A 28 9.49 2.35 9.02
CA GLU A 28 10.80 1.68 8.98
C GLU A 28 11.63 1.99 10.23
N GLU A 29 11.51 3.20 10.76
CA GLU A 29 12.27 3.62 11.95
C GLU A 29 11.47 4.65 12.77
N LEU A 30 11.66 4.62 14.09
CA LEU A 30 11.11 5.62 15.01
C LEU A 30 12.25 6.21 15.83
N ASN A 31 12.48 7.52 15.68
CA ASN A 31 13.52 8.24 16.37
C ASN A 31 12.91 9.16 17.43
N LYS A 32 13.34 9.02 18.68
CA LYS A 32 12.95 9.92 19.76
C LYS A 32 14.06 10.93 20.00
N THR A 33 13.76 12.20 19.79
CA THR A 33 14.66 13.33 20.07
C THR A 33 14.83 13.55 21.57
N ALA A 34 15.92 14.21 21.98
CA ALA A 34 16.18 14.56 23.38
C ALA A 34 15.06 15.43 24.00
N ASN A 35 14.36 16.21 23.18
CA ASN A 35 13.23 17.05 23.59
C ASN A 35 11.93 16.26 23.77
N GLY A 36 11.95 14.94 23.53
CA GLY A 36 10.79 14.06 23.69
C GLY A 36 9.90 13.92 22.45
N ASN A 37 10.17 14.67 21.39
CA ASN A 37 9.46 14.51 20.11
C ASN A 37 9.85 13.20 19.43
N VAL A 38 8.91 12.57 18.74
CA VAL A 38 9.12 11.34 17.98
C VAL A 38 8.95 11.61 16.48
N GLU A 39 9.96 11.25 15.70
CA GLU A 39 9.94 11.27 14.24
C GLU A 39 9.87 9.84 13.71
N ALA A 40 9.05 9.64 12.68
CA ALA A 40 8.90 8.37 12.00
C ALA A 40 9.51 8.47 10.61
N LYS A 41 10.48 7.58 10.32
CA LYS A 41 10.96 7.34 8.97
C LYS A 41 10.07 6.29 8.33
N VAL A 42 9.47 6.64 7.21
CA VAL A 42 8.36 5.88 6.65
C VAL A 42 8.51 5.66 5.15
N VAL A 43 8.14 4.48 4.69
CA VAL A 43 7.99 4.13 3.27
C VAL A 43 6.60 4.53 2.79
N CYS A 44 6.54 5.14 1.61
CA CYS A 44 5.30 5.64 1.03
C CYS A 44 4.57 4.59 0.20
N PHE A 45 3.24 4.55 0.35
CA PHE A 45 2.34 3.80 -0.50
C PHE A 45 1.41 4.74 -1.22
N TYR A 46 1.23 4.48 -2.51
CA TYR A 46 0.34 5.27 -3.34
C TYR A 46 -0.86 4.45 -3.73
N ARG A 47 -2.05 5.03 -3.60
CA ARG A 47 -3.24 4.46 -4.23
C ARG A 47 -3.16 4.75 -5.71
N ARG A 48 -3.80 3.93 -6.52
CA ARG A 48 -3.88 4.12 -7.96
C ARG A 48 -4.28 5.54 -8.39
N ARG A 49 -5.27 6.14 -7.71
CA ARG A 49 -5.76 7.50 -8.02
C ARG A 49 -4.80 8.63 -7.62
N ASP A 50 -3.83 8.36 -6.73
CA ASP A 50 -2.89 9.35 -6.21
C ASP A 50 -1.61 9.38 -7.09
N ILE A 51 -1.52 8.54 -8.13
CA ILE A 51 -0.40 8.40 -9.06
C ILE A 51 -0.77 9.01 -10.41
N SER A 52 0.19 9.61 -11.12
CA SER A 52 -0.01 10.11 -12.48
C SER A 52 -0.52 9.01 -13.43
N SER A 53 -1.48 9.35 -14.30
CA SER A 53 -2.07 8.42 -15.28
C SER A 53 -1.02 7.74 -16.17
N THR A 54 0.09 8.43 -16.48
CA THR A 54 1.22 7.87 -17.24
C THR A 54 1.91 6.73 -16.48
N LEU A 55 2.14 6.90 -15.17
CA LEU A 55 2.77 5.88 -14.32
C LEU A 55 1.85 4.69 -14.08
N ILE A 56 0.54 4.94 -13.95
CA ILE A 56 -0.47 3.87 -13.89
C ILE A 56 -0.43 3.04 -15.18
N ALA A 57 -0.40 3.69 -16.35
CA ALA A 57 -0.36 2.99 -17.63
C ALA A 57 0.90 2.12 -17.79
N LEU A 58 2.05 2.60 -17.31
CA LEU A 58 3.30 1.83 -17.29
C LEU A 58 3.21 0.63 -16.32
N ALA A 59 2.65 0.83 -15.12
CA ALA A 59 2.44 -0.24 -14.16
C ALA A 59 1.47 -1.31 -14.68
N ASP A 60 0.38 -0.91 -15.34
CA ASP A 60 -0.55 -1.84 -15.99
C ASP A 60 0.05 -2.56 -17.19
N LYS A 61 0.88 -1.87 -17.99
CA LYS A 61 1.59 -2.49 -19.12
C LYS A 61 2.50 -3.61 -18.60
N HIS A 62 3.31 -3.30 -17.58
CA HIS A 62 4.20 -4.29 -16.97
C HIS A 62 3.44 -5.42 -16.26
N ALA A 63 2.32 -5.13 -15.60
CA ALA A 63 1.48 -6.17 -15.00
C ALA A 63 0.92 -7.12 -16.08
N ARG A 64 0.50 -6.60 -17.23
CA ARG A 64 0.04 -7.42 -18.36
C ARG A 64 1.17 -8.23 -18.99
N GLU A 65 2.34 -7.63 -19.20
CA GLU A 65 3.50 -8.34 -19.74
C GLU A 65 3.91 -9.51 -18.82
N MET A 66 3.89 -9.30 -17.50
CA MET A 66 4.15 -10.36 -16.52
C MET A 66 3.04 -11.43 -16.45
N GLU A 67 1.77 -11.05 -16.68
CA GLU A 67 0.64 -11.97 -16.83
C GLU A 67 0.74 -12.81 -18.13
N GLU A 68 1.27 -12.22 -19.22
CA GLU A 68 1.43 -12.87 -20.53
C GLU A 68 2.64 -13.82 -20.59
N GLU A 69 3.67 -13.62 -19.76
CA GLU A 69 4.79 -14.57 -19.61
C GLU A 69 4.43 -15.80 -18.76
N MET A 70 3.35 -15.74 -17.98
CA MET A 70 2.81 -16.86 -17.20
C MET A 70 1.72 -17.61 -18.01
N GLU A 71 2.15 -18.49 -18.90
CA GLU A 71 1.27 -19.48 -19.53
C GLU A 71 0.86 -20.55 -18.49
N ASN A 72 -0.02 -20.20 -17.54
CA ASN A 72 -0.74 -21.17 -16.71
C ASN A 72 -2.24 -20.86 -16.66
N PRO A 73 -3.07 -21.52 -17.49
CA PRO A 73 -4.50 -21.25 -17.62
C PRO A 73 -5.35 -21.59 -16.38
N GLU A 74 -4.78 -22.21 -15.33
CA GLU A 74 -5.51 -22.55 -14.10
C GLU A 74 -5.53 -21.44 -13.02
N LEU A 75 -4.75 -20.35 -13.20
CA LEU A 75 -4.78 -19.15 -12.33
C LEU A 75 -5.43 -17.94 -13.02
N ASN A 76 -6.28 -18.21 -14.00
CA ASN A 76 -6.96 -17.17 -14.77
C ASN A 76 -7.83 -16.27 -13.85
N PRO A 77 -7.65 -14.93 -13.86
CA PRO A 77 -8.56 -13.98 -13.20
C PRO A 77 -9.95 -13.89 -13.87
N VAL A 78 -10.36 -14.94 -14.58
CA VAL A 78 -11.53 -15.02 -15.46
C VAL A 78 -12.83 -15.28 -14.70
N ASP A 79 -12.79 -15.80 -13.48
CA ASP A 79 -14.01 -16.16 -12.74
C ASP A 79 -14.47 -15.11 -11.71
N LEU A 80 -13.70 -14.03 -11.51
CA LEU A 80 -14.13 -12.95 -10.62
C LEU A 80 -15.00 -11.96 -11.40
N PRO A 81 -16.29 -11.77 -11.05
CA PRO A 81 -17.15 -10.78 -11.69
C PRO A 81 -16.48 -9.41 -11.73
N GLU A 82 -16.71 -8.66 -12.82
CA GLU A 82 -16.04 -7.38 -13.11
C GLU A 82 -16.09 -6.39 -11.93
N LYS A 83 -17.20 -6.41 -11.18
CA LYS A 83 -17.38 -5.65 -9.93
C LYS A 83 -16.31 -5.96 -8.87
N GLN A 84 -15.97 -7.23 -8.67
CA GLN A 84 -14.96 -7.67 -7.70
C GLN A 84 -13.54 -7.30 -8.15
N LYS A 85 -13.24 -7.45 -9.45
CA LYS A 85 -11.98 -6.99 -10.04
C LYS A 85 -11.80 -5.48 -9.89
N HIS A 86 -12.87 -4.72 -10.10
CA HIS A 86 -12.87 -3.26 -9.91
C HIS A 86 -12.61 -2.89 -8.44
N GLN A 87 -13.28 -3.55 -7.48
CA GLN A 87 -13.03 -3.32 -6.06
C GLN A 87 -11.58 -3.60 -5.64
N LEU A 88 -10.98 -4.68 -6.14
CA LEU A 88 -9.57 -4.99 -5.88
C LEU A 88 -8.64 -3.89 -6.41
N ARG A 89 -8.86 -3.41 -7.65
CA ARG A 89 -8.10 -2.29 -8.23
C ARG A 89 -8.24 -0.98 -7.44
N HIS A 90 -9.37 -0.75 -6.81
CA HIS A 90 -9.57 0.43 -5.94
C HIS A 90 -8.87 0.33 -4.59
N ARG A 91 -8.65 -0.89 -4.09
CA ARG A 91 -7.94 -1.15 -2.83
C ARG A 91 -6.44 -1.30 -3.03
N GLU A 92 -6.00 -1.41 -4.28
CA GLU A 92 -4.61 -1.58 -4.71
C GLU A 92 -3.72 -0.41 -4.25
N LEU A 93 -2.62 -0.77 -3.62
CA LEU A 93 -1.52 0.12 -3.28
C LEU A 93 -0.28 -0.25 -4.08
N PHE A 94 0.51 0.77 -4.36
CA PHE A 94 1.81 0.64 -5.00
C PHE A 94 2.90 1.00 -3.98
N LEU A 95 3.85 0.08 -3.81
CA LEU A 95 5.04 0.30 -2.99
C LEU A 95 5.97 1.29 -3.69
N SER A 96 6.42 2.32 -2.97
CA SER A 96 7.48 3.23 -3.43
C SER A 96 8.78 2.99 -2.66
N ARG A 97 9.92 3.36 -3.25
CA ARG A 97 11.21 3.47 -2.55
C ARG A 97 11.36 4.80 -1.82
N GLN A 98 10.40 5.71 -1.99
CA GLN A 98 10.41 7.02 -1.36
C GLN A 98 10.27 6.87 0.16
N LEU A 99 11.32 7.33 0.85
CA LEU A 99 11.40 7.44 2.29
C LEU A 99 11.17 8.89 2.69
N GLU A 100 10.30 9.10 3.68
CA GLU A 100 10.05 10.41 4.25
C GLU A 100 10.26 10.34 5.78
N SER A 101 10.82 11.39 6.36
CA SER A 101 10.91 11.56 7.82
C SER A 101 9.87 12.60 8.22
N LEU A 102 8.89 12.18 9.01
CA LEU A 102 7.76 13.02 9.41
C LEU A 102 7.47 12.89 10.91
N PRO A 103 6.93 13.93 11.56
CA PRO A 103 6.52 13.85 12.96
C PRO A 103 5.51 12.71 13.18
N ALA A 104 5.72 11.89 14.21
CA ALA A 104 4.80 10.81 14.57
C ALA A 104 3.41 11.36 14.98
N THR A 105 3.31 12.66 15.28
CA THR A 105 2.03 13.33 15.52
C THR A 105 1.10 13.22 14.32
N HIS A 106 1.58 13.16 13.09
CA HIS A 106 0.75 13.05 11.88
C HIS A 106 0.09 11.68 11.69
N ILE A 107 0.44 10.69 12.52
CA ILE A 107 -0.19 9.37 12.49
C ILE A 107 -1.59 9.47 13.10
N ARG A 108 -2.61 9.04 12.37
CA ARG A 108 -4.03 9.07 12.80
C ARG A 108 -4.60 7.72 13.18
N GLY A 109 -3.95 6.64 12.76
CA GLY A 109 -4.34 5.28 13.11
C GLY A 109 -3.50 4.24 12.40
N LYS A 110 -3.63 2.99 12.83
CA LYS A 110 -3.04 1.84 12.13
C LYS A 110 -3.96 1.38 11.01
N CYS A 111 -3.37 0.82 9.97
CA CYS A 111 -4.09 0.14 8.91
C CYS A 111 -3.49 -1.25 8.68
N CYS A 112 -4.24 -2.09 7.98
CA CYS A 112 -3.78 -3.39 7.55
C CYS A 112 -3.40 -3.28 6.07
N VAL A 113 -2.21 -3.74 5.71
CA VAL A 113 -1.79 -3.87 4.31
C VAL A 113 -1.38 -5.32 4.13
N THR A 114 -1.95 -5.97 3.12
CA THR A 114 -1.66 -7.37 2.83
C THR A 114 -0.88 -7.42 1.53
N LEU A 115 0.27 -8.09 1.55
CA LEU A 115 1.00 -8.36 0.31
C LEU A 115 0.16 -9.30 -0.54
N LEU A 116 -0.05 -8.95 -1.80
CA LEU A 116 -0.68 -9.87 -2.73
C LEU A 116 0.33 -11.00 -3.02
N ASN A 117 0.08 -12.17 -2.45
CA ASN A 117 0.85 -13.39 -2.71
C ASN A 117 0.28 -14.10 -3.95
N GLU A 118 1.17 -14.52 -4.84
CA GLU A 118 0.83 -15.07 -6.17
C GLU A 118 0.08 -16.41 -6.10
N THR A 119 0.18 -17.11 -4.97
CA THR A 119 -0.44 -18.42 -4.73
C THR A 119 -1.78 -18.34 -4.00
N GLU A 120 -2.20 -17.15 -3.54
CA GLU A 120 -3.46 -16.96 -2.82
C GLU A 120 -4.58 -16.48 -3.76
N ALA A 121 -5.77 -17.06 -3.64
CA ALA A 121 -6.93 -16.67 -4.43
C ALA A 121 -7.34 -15.21 -4.17
N LEU A 122 -7.49 -14.40 -5.23
CA LEU A 122 -7.89 -12.99 -5.18
C LEU A 122 -9.17 -12.72 -4.38
N LYS A 123 -10.10 -13.69 -4.37
CA LYS A 123 -11.36 -13.63 -3.59
C LYS A 123 -11.12 -13.54 -2.08
N SER A 124 -10.07 -14.18 -1.58
CA SER A 124 -9.67 -14.15 -0.15
C SER A 124 -9.34 -12.74 0.34
N TYR A 125 -8.81 -11.89 -0.55
CA TYR A 125 -8.47 -10.50 -0.24
C TYR A 125 -9.69 -9.57 -0.18
N LEU A 126 -10.80 -9.95 -0.81
CA LEU A 126 -12.07 -9.22 -0.72
C LEU A 126 -12.78 -9.52 0.60
N ASP A 127 -12.77 -10.79 1.02
CA ASP A 127 -13.47 -11.31 2.20
C ASP A 127 -12.76 -11.01 3.52
N ARG A 128 -11.46 -10.68 3.47
CA ARG A 128 -10.71 -10.09 4.59
C ARG A 128 -11.23 -8.66 4.89
N GLU A 129 -12.42 -8.57 5.45
CA GLU A 129 -13.02 -7.35 5.96
C GLU A 129 -12.33 -6.95 7.27
N VAL A 130 -11.45 -5.95 7.19
CA VAL A 130 -11.43 -4.68 7.96
C VAL A 130 -10.08 -4.01 7.65
N GLY A 131 -10.09 -3.03 6.73
CA GLY A 131 -8.97 -2.09 6.53
C GLY A 131 -7.78 -2.55 5.68
N GLY A 132 -7.76 -3.80 5.21
CA GLY A 132 -6.74 -4.38 4.33
C GLY A 132 -6.74 -3.80 2.91
N SER A 133 -5.64 -3.18 2.47
CA SER A 133 -5.40 -2.85 1.06
C SER A 133 -4.34 -3.80 0.46
N PRO A 134 -4.58 -4.48 -0.68
CA PRO A 134 -3.57 -5.29 -1.34
C PRO A 134 -2.43 -4.43 -1.87
N LEU A 135 -1.20 -4.81 -1.54
CA LEU A 135 0.00 -4.16 -2.05
C LEU A 135 0.53 -4.89 -3.27
N LYS A 136 0.89 -4.13 -4.32
CA LYS A 136 1.72 -4.60 -5.42
C LYS A 136 3.14 -4.04 -5.35
N HIS A 137 4.10 -4.89 -5.71
CA HIS A 137 5.47 -4.46 -5.92
C HIS A 137 5.57 -3.68 -7.24
N CYS A 138 5.99 -2.42 -7.18
CA CYS A 138 6.21 -1.58 -8.36
C CYS A 138 7.71 -1.53 -8.67
N PRO A 139 8.22 -2.26 -9.68
CA PRO A 139 9.65 -2.25 -10.00
C PRO A 139 10.14 -0.89 -10.55
N SER A 140 9.23 -0.04 -11.06
CA SER A 140 9.53 1.15 -11.87
C SER A 140 9.57 2.50 -11.13
N LEU A 141 9.33 2.54 -9.81
CA LEU A 141 9.38 3.79 -9.02
C LEU A 141 10.78 4.15 -8.49
N SER A 142 11.82 3.53 -9.06
CA SER A 142 13.18 4.06 -9.00
C SER A 142 13.39 5.04 -10.12
N HIS A 143 13.35 6.33 -9.82
CA HIS A 143 14.15 7.36 -10.47
C HIS A 143 14.16 8.61 -9.57
#